data_AF-A0A8H3V707-F1
#
_entry.id   AF-A0A8H3V707-F1
#
_cell.length_a   1.000
_cell.length_b   1.000
_cell.length_c   1.000
_cell.angle_alpha   90.00
_cell.angle_beta   90.00
_cell.angle_gamma   90.00
#
_symmetry.space_group_name_H-M   'P 1'
#
loop_
_entity.id
_entity.type
_entity.pdbx_description
1 polymer ?
#
loop_
_entity_poly.entity_id
_entity_poly.type
_entity_poly.pdbx_seq_one_letter_code
_entity_poly.pdbx_strand_id
1 'polypeptide(L)'
;MSFLQLEDLHAYVTGAAGGIGEAIVDELLAQGCKVTAHDLRPISSAPHANLTTVYGDVADEASISKCMEQAVSVFGPINILCANSEITDESASYPIWEMPVETWDKIYNTNVRGTFLTIKHFLRNASRSQEKLNEELKNLAIIVTGSECGKFGQAQHSEYASGKAGLEHGLVRSVKNEVVRLNKAARINAVAPGWVDTKLIEGRLDDPSETWTEAQATVPLAKIALPTDIARTVAFLASHRVAGHISGECISVDGSMEGRIVWEEKELSPIFTPDSTPTKSPARPFESSSIPMTLSTSRTKPKKPLIQMLVSVDFDAVSGWLGTGLHEDNCMADYSSGFFSGKVGAPRMLKLFKRLGLSSNVTWFIPGNTMESFPDQTQAVVDSGAEIGLHGYCHESSSQLTEDQERDVIEKCISLSEKLTGKKPRGYRAPLYQLRESTIKLLEEHKFLYDTSLSEHDSKPYSLPLGGGTPIKPPAYAPGTQASEWMHPLPQVHDTPGELVEIPCNWYMEDMTPMQYWPHTANSGGYVDARVIEHMWKERFEFLLTEQEQDADTTEAKNSMTVFPLVLHPDTSGMAHVLPMIERFLKWTQEKGDVVEFITYGEAAERWKRLQK
;
A
#
# COMPACT_ATOMS: atom_id res chain seq x y z
N MET A 1 3.27 -44.88 -1.19
CA MET A 1 3.89 -43.57 -0.91
C MET A 1 2.77 -42.57 -0.73
N SER A 2 2.76 -41.92 0.42
CA SER A 2 1.91 -40.80 0.76
C SER A 2 2.09 -39.66 -0.24
N PHE A 3 1.13 -38.74 -0.26
CA PHE A 3 1.23 -37.53 -1.09
C PHE A 3 2.40 -36.64 -0.68
N LEU A 4 2.71 -36.58 0.62
CA LEU A 4 3.78 -35.73 1.16
C LEU A 4 5.17 -36.38 1.12
N GLN A 5 5.28 -37.70 0.98
CA GLN A 5 6.56 -38.43 0.97
C GLN A 5 7.46 -38.08 2.16
N LEU A 6 6.88 -38.12 3.36
CA LEU A 6 7.58 -37.86 4.62
C LEU A 6 7.89 -39.14 5.41
N GLU A 7 7.41 -40.29 4.94
CA GLU A 7 7.59 -41.57 5.63
C GLU A 7 9.06 -41.85 5.93
N ASP A 8 9.32 -42.40 7.12
CA ASP A 8 10.65 -42.78 7.62
C ASP A 8 11.67 -41.64 7.82
N LEU A 9 11.33 -40.41 7.45
CA LEU A 9 12.16 -39.24 7.72
C LEU A 9 12.18 -38.92 9.22
N HIS A 10 13.32 -38.45 9.70
CA HIS A 10 13.47 -38.05 11.09
C HIS A 10 13.17 -36.55 11.25
N ALA A 11 12.14 -36.22 12.03
CA ALA A 11 11.77 -34.88 12.40
C ALA A 11 12.14 -34.57 13.86
N TYR A 12 12.63 -33.36 14.10
CA TYR A 12 12.92 -32.84 15.43
C TYR A 12 12.02 -31.63 15.69
N VAL A 13 11.18 -31.69 16.74
CA VAL A 13 10.17 -30.67 17.05
C VAL A 13 10.48 -30.06 18.40
N THR A 14 10.76 -28.75 18.45
CA THR A 14 10.92 -28.03 19.73
C THR A 14 9.59 -27.45 20.22
N GLY A 15 9.43 -27.27 21.53
CA GLY A 15 8.18 -26.78 22.12
C GLY A 15 7.06 -27.83 22.07
N ALA A 16 7.43 -29.12 22.07
CA ALA A 16 6.51 -30.23 21.85
C ALA A 16 5.49 -30.47 22.97
N ALA A 17 5.67 -29.86 24.15
CA ALA A 17 4.65 -29.88 25.21
C ALA A 17 3.65 -28.71 25.09
N GLY A 18 3.81 -27.82 24.09
CA GLY A 18 2.84 -26.75 23.78
C GLY A 18 1.78 -27.23 22.78
N GLY A 19 0.64 -26.52 22.72
CA GLY A 19 -0.50 -26.95 21.90
C GLY A 19 -0.20 -27.10 20.40
N ILE A 20 0.54 -26.15 19.81
CA ILE A 20 1.00 -26.25 18.41
C ILE A 20 2.04 -27.37 18.24
N GLY A 21 2.99 -27.47 19.18
CA GLY A 21 4.07 -28.46 19.11
C GLY A 21 3.56 -29.90 19.20
N GLU A 22 2.59 -30.16 20.09
CA GLU A 22 1.90 -31.45 20.21
C GLU A 22 1.20 -31.81 18.89
N ALA A 23 0.46 -30.87 18.29
CA ALA A 23 -0.19 -31.10 17.01
C ALA A 23 0.80 -31.35 15.86
N ILE A 24 1.96 -30.68 15.85
CA ILE A 24 3.03 -30.95 14.86
C ILE A 24 3.58 -32.38 15.04
N VAL A 25 3.82 -32.82 16.29
CA VAL A 25 4.27 -34.18 16.58
C VAL A 25 3.26 -35.20 16.06
N ASP A 26 1.98 -35.02 16.39
CA ASP A 26 0.91 -35.93 15.97
C ASP A 26 0.75 -35.99 14.45
N GLU A 27 0.77 -34.83 13.77
CA GLU A 27 0.67 -34.77 12.31
C GLU A 27 1.87 -35.47 11.65
N LEU A 28 3.10 -35.21 12.09
CA LEU A 28 4.28 -35.84 11.51
C LEU A 28 4.33 -37.36 11.76
N LEU A 29 3.89 -37.82 12.94
CA LEU A 29 3.72 -39.25 13.22
C LEU A 29 2.66 -39.87 12.30
N ALA A 30 1.54 -39.17 12.06
CA ALA A 30 0.50 -39.62 11.14
C ALA A 30 0.99 -39.70 9.68
N GLN A 31 1.94 -38.85 9.29
CA GLN A 31 2.63 -38.92 8.00
C GLN A 31 3.74 -40.00 7.93
N GLY A 32 3.94 -40.76 9.01
CA GLY A 32 4.92 -41.86 9.07
C GLY A 32 6.35 -41.43 9.39
N CYS A 33 6.56 -40.20 9.87
CA CYS A 33 7.87 -39.74 10.32
C CYS A 33 8.32 -40.48 11.60
N LYS A 34 9.63 -40.49 11.82
CA LYS A 34 10.24 -40.69 13.14
C LYS A 34 10.39 -39.34 13.80
N VAL A 35 9.81 -39.12 14.97
CA VAL A 35 9.73 -37.81 15.60
C VAL A 35 10.50 -37.83 16.92
N THR A 36 11.45 -36.92 17.05
CA THR A 36 12.01 -36.53 18.34
C THR A 36 11.29 -35.28 18.83
N ALA A 37 10.54 -35.43 19.92
CA ALA A 37 9.83 -34.35 20.58
C ALA A 37 10.72 -33.74 21.68
N HIS A 38 10.96 -32.43 21.61
CA HIS A 38 11.82 -31.69 22.53
C HIS A 38 11.04 -30.59 23.25
N ASP A 39 11.15 -30.53 24.58
CA ASP A 39 10.64 -29.43 25.38
C ASP A 39 11.45 -29.32 26.70
N LEU A 40 11.35 -28.18 27.38
CA LEU A 40 11.87 -28.03 28.73
C LEU A 40 10.97 -28.76 29.75
N ARG A 41 9.68 -28.88 29.43
CA ARG A 41 8.65 -29.51 30.27
C ARG A 41 8.45 -30.97 29.91
N PRO A 42 7.90 -31.80 30.83
CA PRO A 42 7.46 -33.16 30.53
C PRO A 42 6.47 -33.19 29.34
N ILE A 43 6.72 -34.08 28.37
CA ILE A 43 5.87 -34.26 27.19
C ILE A 43 4.91 -35.42 27.48
N SER A 44 3.61 -35.18 27.33
CA SER A 44 2.55 -36.13 27.73
C SER A 44 1.99 -36.97 26.58
N SER A 45 2.74 -37.11 25.48
CA SER A 45 2.31 -37.86 24.29
C SER A 45 2.21 -39.36 24.57
N ALA A 46 1.25 -40.04 23.93
CA ALA A 46 1.11 -41.49 24.03
C ALA A 46 2.36 -42.21 23.48
N PRO A 47 2.81 -43.32 24.10
CA PRO A 47 3.94 -44.08 23.59
C PRO A 47 3.72 -44.53 22.14
N HIS A 48 4.69 -44.26 21.27
CA HIS A 48 4.65 -44.64 19.85
C HIS A 48 6.03 -45.11 19.40
N ALA A 49 6.09 -46.13 18.53
CA ALA A 49 7.37 -46.74 18.11
C ALA A 49 8.29 -45.76 17.37
N ASN A 50 7.69 -44.78 16.69
CA ASN A 50 8.40 -43.72 15.96
C ASN A 50 8.54 -42.42 16.77
N LEU A 51 8.26 -42.42 18.07
CA LEU A 51 8.36 -41.23 18.92
C LEU A 51 9.44 -41.43 19.99
N THR A 52 10.31 -40.45 20.15
CA THR A 52 11.19 -40.33 21.32
C THR A 52 11.13 -38.91 21.88
N THR A 53 11.39 -38.78 23.18
CA THR A 53 11.34 -37.48 23.87
C THR A 53 12.73 -37.13 24.40
N VAL A 54 13.12 -35.88 24.24
CA VAL A 54 14.33 -35.31 24.84
C VAL A 54 13.98 -34.03 25.60
N TYR A 55 14.70 -33.76 26.68
CA TYR A 55 14.41 -32.64 27.58
C TYR A 55 15.60 -31.70 27.64
N GLY A 56 15.36 -30.43 27.34
CA GLY A 56 16.41 -29.44 27.23
C GLY A 56 15.88 -28.02 27.10
N ASP A 57 16.78 -27.07 27.31
CA ASP A 57 16.51 -25.65 27.15
C ASP A 57 17.08 -25.19 25.81
N VAL A 58 16.22 -24.64 24.94
CA VAL A 58 16.65 -24.11 23.63
C VAL A 58 17.56 -22.91 23.77
N ALA A 59 17.47 -22.16 24.88
CA ALA A 59 18.34 -21.04 25.17
C ALA A 59 19.71 -21.47 25.71
N ASP A 60 19.94 -22.75 26.03
CA ASP A 60 21.26 -23.26 26.39
C ASP A 60 21.89 -24.01 25.21
N GLU A 61 22.99 -23.47 24.68
CA GLU A 61 23.69 -24.04 23.53
C GLU A 61 24.20 -25.46 23.79
N ALA A 62 24.69 -25.75 25.00
CA ALA A 62 25.16 -27.08 25.35
C ALA A 62 24.00 -28.07 25.45
N SER A 63 22.87 -27.60 26.00
CA SER A 63 21.65 -28.38 26.14
C SER A 63 21.09 -28.81 24.78
N ILE A 64 20.89 -27.87 23.85
CA ILE A 64 20.34 -28.20 22.52
C ILE A 64 21.29 -29.07 21.69
N SER A 65 22.61 -28.86 21.80
CA SER A 65 23.61 -29.71 21.15
C SER A 65 23.48 -31.16 21.62
N LYS A 66 23.41 -31.38 22.94
CA LYS A 66 23.28 -32.71 23.54
C LYS A 66 21.96 -33.38 23.18
N CYS A 67 20.85 -32.64 23.17
CA CYS A 67 19.54 -33.17 22.81
C CYS A 67 19.50 -33.64 21.35
N MET A 68 20.11 -32.89 20.43
CA MET A 68 20.22 -33.33 19.03
C MET A 68 21.11 -34.55 18.84
N GLU A 69 22.21 -34.66 19.60
CA GLU A 69 23.04 -35.87 19.60
C GLU A 69 22.26 -37.12 20.08
N GLN A 70 21.44 -36.96 21.12
CA GLN A 70 20.55 -38.01 21.60
C GLN A 70 19.54 -38.40 20.54
N ALA A 71 18.89 -37.42 19.89
CA ALA A 71 17.95 -37.66 18.81
C ALA A 71 18.59 -38.48 17.67
N VAL A 72 19.78 -38.07 17.23
CA VAL A 72 20.53 -38.74 16.16
C VAL A 72 20.92 -40.16 16.56
N SER A 73 21.20 -40.42 17.84
CA SER A 73 21.54 -41.77 18.30
C SER A 73 20.37 -42.76 18.23
N VAL A 74 19.12 -42.26 18.28
CA VAL A 74 17.90 -43.08 18.29
C VAL A 74 17.39 -43.34 16.87
N PHE A 75 17.21 -42.29 16.06
CA PHE A 75 16.57 -42.42 14.74
C PHE A 75 17.51 -42.13 13.56
N GLY A 76 18.77 -41.76 13.82
CA GLY A 76 19.72 -41.38 12.79
C GLY A 76 19.65 -39.89 12.42
N PRO A 77 20.25 -39.47 11.29
CA PRO A 77 20.31 -38.07 10.88
C PRO A 77 18.92 -37.41 10.85
N ILE A 78 18.84 -36.17 11.33
CA ILE A 78 17.59 -35.41 11.33
C ILE A 78 17.40 -34.79 9.93
N ASN A 79 16.22 -35.01 9.33
CA ASN A 79 15.85 -34.47 8.03
C ASN A 79 15.04 -33.18 8.18
N ILE A 80 14.13 -33.14 9.16
CA ILE A 80 13.16 -32.06 9.32
C ILE A 80 13.36 -31.40 10.69
N LEU A 81 13.50 -30.08 10.72
CA LEU A 81 13.48 -29.30 11.95
C LEU A 81 12.20 -28.46 11.99
N CYS A 82 11.43 -28.60 13.07
CA CYS A 82 10.33 -27.70 13.42
C CYS A 82 10.76 -26.89 14.65
N ALA A 83 11.24 -25.67 14.43
CA ALA A 83 11.66 -24.74 15.48
C ALA A 83 10.44 -23.95 15.98
N ASN A 84 9.83 -24.42 17.07
CA ASN A 84 8.54 -23.96 17.58
C ASN A 84 8.55 -23.60 19.08
N SER A 85 9.67 -23.76 19.78
CA SER A 85 9.78 -23.47 21.23
C SER A 85 9.84 -21.98 21.51
N GLU A 86 8.80 -21.43 22.13
CA GLU A 86 8.64 -20.00 22.35
C GLU A 86 7.85 -19.68 23.62
N ILE A 87 8.03 -18.46 24.11
CA ILE A 87 7.30 -17.90 25.25
C ILE A 87 6.83 -16.47 24.93
N THR A 88 5.80 -16.05 25.62
CA THR A 88 5.25 -14.70 25.65
C THR A 88 4.71 -14.48 27.05
N ASP A 89 4.74 -13.23 27.54
CA ASP A 89 4.15 -12.88 28.83
C ASP A 89 2.73 -12.38 28.62
N GLU A 90 1.77 -13.31 28.63
CA GLU A 90 0.35 -12.98 28.47
C GLU A 90 -0.30 -12.48 29.78
N SER A 91 0.45 -12.44 30.88
CA SER A 91 -0.08 -12.07 32.21
C SER A 91 0.00 -10.57 32.50
N ALA A 92 0.74 -9.83 31.67
CA ALA A 92 0.93 -8.40 31.81
C ALA A 92 1.03 -7.73 30.44
N SER A 93 0.54 -6.50 30.36
CA SER A 93 0.57 -5.69 29.14
C SER A 93 1.35 -4.41 29.43
N TYR A 94 2.58 -4.34 28.92
CA TYR A 94 3.48 -3.22 29.16
C TYR A 94 3.55 -2.31 27.94
N PRO A 95 3.13 -1.04 28.00
CA PRO A 95 3.53 -0.10 26.96
C PRO A 95 5.07 -0.06 26.89
N ILE A 96 5.62 0.20 25.70
CA ILE A 96 7.07 0.01 25.48
C ILE A 96 7.95 0.82 26.44
N TRP A 97 7.48 1.98 26.93
CA TRP A 97 8.21 2.81 27.90
C TRP A 97 8.20 2.29 29.34
N GLU A 98 7.41 1.26 29.64
CA GLU A 98 7.36 0.58 30.95
C GLU A 98 7.85 -0.88 30.87
N MET A 99 8.29 -1.34 29.70
CA MET A 99 8.75 -2.72 29.48
C MET A 99 9.95 -3.05 30.38
N PRO A 100 9.85 -4.03 31.29
CA PRO A 100 11.01 -4.49 32.05
C PRO A 100 12.05 -5.11 31.13
N VAL A 101 13.30 -4.71 31.28
CA VAL A 101 14.43 -5.22 30.48
C VAL A 101 14.59 -6.72 30.66
N GLU A 102 14.36 -7.23 31.87
CA GLU A 102 14.45 -8.65 32.19
C GLU A 102 13.40 -9.48 31.43
N THR A 103 12.19 -8.94 31.26
CA THR A 103 11.13 -9.58 30.47
C THR A 103 11.51 -9.61 28.99
N TRP A 104 11.98 -8.47 28.46
CA TRP A 104 12.50 -8.37 27.11
C TRP A 104 13.60 -9.40 26.85
N ASP A 105 14.64 -9.42 27.68
CA ASP A 105 15.80 -10.31 27.55
C ASP A 105 15.40 -11.77 27.64
N LYS A 106 14.49 -12.12 28.56
CA LYS A 106 13.99 -13.50 28.70
C LYS A 106 13.26 -13.98 27.45
N ILE A 107 12.37 -13.16 26.89
CA ILE A 107 11.60 -13.49 25.68
C ILE A 107 12.55 -13.58 24.48
N TYR A 108 13.45 -12.62 24.29
CA TYR A 108 14.41 -12.64 23.19
C TYR A 108 15.40 -13.80 23.28
N ASN A 109 15.90 -14.12 24.47
CA ASN A 109 16.83 -15.22 24.68
C ASN A 109 16.20 -16.58 24.36
N THR A 110 14.90 -16.73 24.62
CA THR A 110 14.18 -17.96 24.29
C THR A 110 13.79 -18.00 22.82
N ASN A 111 13.03 -17.01 22.35
CA ASN A 111 12.38 -17.05 21.04
C ASN A 111 13.40 -16.83 19.91
N VAL A 112 14.25 -15.83 20.03
CA VAL A 112 15.18 -15.45 18.96
C VAL A 112 16.47 -16.25 19.07
N ARG A 113 17.16 -16.16 20.21
CA ARG A 113 18.44 -16.86 20.40
C ARG A 113 18.24 -18.38 20.45
N GLY A 114 17.19 -18.89 21.09
CA GLY A 114 16.90 -20.32 21.10
C GLY A 114 16.60 -20.90 19.72
N THR A 115 15.84 -20.18 18.88
CA THR A 115 15.60 -20.57 17.47
C THR A 115 16.90 -20.60 16.67
N PHE A 116 17.74 -19.57 16.80
CA PHE A 116 19.07 -19.52 16.18
C PHE A 116 19.92 -20.74 16.58
N LEU A 117 20.04 -21.03 17.88
CA LEU A 117 20.84 -22.14 18.38
C LEU A 117 20.33 -23.48 17.87
N THR A 118 19.02 -23.65 17.84
CA THR A 118 18.36 -24.85 17.31
C THR A 118 18.71 -25.05 15.84
N ILE A 119 18.54 -24.03 14.99
CA ILE A 119 18.88 -24.10 13.56
C ILE A 119 20.37 -24.39 13.35
N LYS A 120 21.24 -23.69 14.09
CA LYS A 120 22.70 -23.87 14.04
C LYS A 120 23.08 -25.33 14.29
N HIS A 121 22.57 -25.93 15.36
CA HIS A 121 22.95 -27.30 15.73
C HIS A 121 22.30 -28.37 14.85
N PHE A 122 21.12 -28.10 14.29
CA PHE A 122 20.51 -28.94 13.27
C PHE A 122 21.40 -29.00 12.02
N LEU A 123 21.82 -27.84 11.50
CA LEU A 123 22.68 -27.76 10.32
C LEU A 123 24.07 -28.36 10.56
N ARG A 124 24.64 -28.22 11.76
CA ARG A 124 25.91 -28.89 12.11
C ARG A 124 25.78 -30.41 12.13
N ASN A 125 24.69 -30.94 12.68
CA ASN A 125 24.42 -32.38 12.66
C ASN A 125 24.17 -32.88 11.23
N ALA A 126 23.49 -32.09 10.39
CA ALA A 126 23.32 -32.41 8.98
C ALA A 126 24.67 -32.47 8.25
N SER A 127 25.54 -31.47 8.39
CA SER A 127 26.90 -31.47 7.80
C SER A 127 27.69 -32.72 8.17
N ARG A 128 27.78 -33.02 9.47
CA ARG A 128 28.52 -34.19 9.99
C ARG A 128 27.94 -35.50 9.46
N SER A 129 26.61 -35.60 9.38
CA SER A 129 25.94 -36.79 8.87
C SER A 129 26.19 -37.00 7.38
N GLN A 130 26.13 -35.93 6.58
CA GLN A 130 26.41 -35.95 5.14
C GLN A 130 27.88 -36.33 4.87
N GLU A 131 28.82 -35.76 5.62
CA GLU A 131 30.24 -36.11 5.53
C GLU A 131 30.47 -37.59 5.85
N LYS A 132 29.83 -38.11 6.90
CA LYS A 132 29.97 -39.51 7.31
C LYS A 132 29.34 -40.49 6.31
N LEU A 133 28.21 -40.13 5.72
CA LEU A 133 27.52 -40.95 4.73
C LEU A 133 28.09 -40.80 3.31
N ASN A 134 28.87 -39.74 3.08
CA ASN A 134 29.36 -39.31 1.76
C ASN A 134 28.21 -39.12 0.75
N GLU A 135 27.07 -38.60 1.22
CA GLU A 135 25.91 -38.24 0.41
C GLU A 135 25.12 -37.09 1.08
N GLU A 136 24.38 -36.32 0.28
CA GLU A 136 23.47 -35.30 0.81
C GLU A 136 22.24 -35.95 1.46
N LEU A 137 21.83 -35.44 2.62
CA LEU A 137 20.60 -35.89 3.26
C LEU A 137 19.40 -35.55 2.37
N LYS A 138 18.46 -36.48 2.27
CA LYS A 138 17.19 -36.22 1.60
C LYS A 138 16.33 -35.30 2.48
N ASN A 139 15.53 -34.45 1.84
CA ASN A 139 14.49 -33.64 2.50
C ASN A 139 15.03 -32.83 3.70
N LEU A 140 16.12 -32.09 3.53
CA LEU A 140 16.63 -31.21 4.59
C LEU A 140 15.74 -29.96 4.68
N ALA A 141 14.81 -29.94 5.63
CA ALA A 141 13.77 -28.90 5.73
C ALA A 141 13.75 -28.27 7.12
N ILE A 142 13.69 -26.95 7.18
CA ILE A 142 13.54 -26.18 8.42
C ILE A 142 12.23 -25.40 8.34
N ILE A 143 11.41 -25.52 9.37
CA ILE A 143 10.18 -24.77 9.53
C ILE A 143 10.27 -24.03 10.85
N VAL A 144 10.21 -22.69 10.77
CA VAL A 144 10.21 -21.80 11.93
C VAL A 144 8.78 -21.38 12.21
N THR A 145 8.36 -21.43 13.47
CA THR A 145 7.07 -20.86 13.87
C THR A 145 7.21 -19.34 13.98
N GLY A 146 6.51 -18.63 13.12
CA GLY A 146 6.34 -17.18 13.14
C GLY A 146 5.11 -16.78 13.97
N SER A 147 4.56 -15.60 13.69
CA SER A 147 3.32 -15.06 14.23
C SER A 147 2.93 -13.85 13.38
N GLU A 148 1.63 -13.68 13.18
CA GLU A 148 1.05 -12.45 12.65
C GLU A 148 1.49 -11.17 13.38
N CYS A 149 1.86 -11.26 14.68
CA CYS A 149 2.48 -10.15 15.43
C CYS A 149 3.80 -9.68 14.80
N GLY A 150 4.54 -10.55 14.10
CA GLY A 150 5.73 -10.19 13.33
C GLY A 150 5.44 -9.32 12.11
N LYS A 151 4.19 -9.33 11.62
CA LYS A 151 3.73 -8.58 10.45
C LYS A 151 3.06 -7.26 10.82
N PHE A 152 2.15 -7.30 11.80
CA PHE A 152 1.31 -6.15 12.16
C PHE A 152 1.75 -5.43 13.44
N GLY A 153 2.63 -6.05 14.22
CA GLY A 153 2.89 -5.63 15.59
C GLY A 153 1.78 -6.07 16.55
N GLN A 154 2.05 -5.93 17.84
CA GLN A 154 1.06 -6.09 18.91
C GLN A 154 1.36 -5.03 19.96
N ALA A 155 0.37 -4.18 20.23
CA ALA A 155 0.49 -3.21 21.32
C ALA A 155 0.81 -3.96 22.62
N GLN A 156 1.73 -3.40 23.40
CA GLN A 156 2.16 -3.94 24.69
C GLN A 156 2.97 -5.26 24.68
N HIS A 157 3.28 -5.79 23.49
CA HIS A 157 4.08 -7.02 23.29
C HIS A 157 5.18 -6.82 22.24
N SER A 158 5.86 -5.68 22.29
CA SER A 158 6.86 -5.26 21.30
C SER A 158 8.11 -6.17 21.26
N GLU A 159 8.50 -6.76 22.39
CA GLU A 159 9.56 -7.73 22.56
C GLU A 159 9.28 -9.04 21.82
N TYR A 160 8.02 -9.50 21.85
CA TYR A 160 7.56 -10.66 21.09
C TYR A 160 7.45 -10.34 19.60
N ALA A 161 6.70 -9.29 19.26
CA ALA A 161 6.44 -8.90 17.87
C ALA A 161 7.73 -8.61 17.09
N SER A 162 8.67 -7.86 17.68
CA SER A 162 9.97 -7.57 17.05
C SER A 162 10.83 -8.82 16.90
N GLY A 163 10.82 -9.73 17.88
CA GLY A 163 11.51 -11.01 17.78
C GLY A 163 10.97 -11.87 16.64
N LYS A 164 9.64 -11.94 16.49
CA LYS A 164 8.96 -12.66 15.41
C LYS A 164 9.24 -12.09 14.04
N ALA A 165 9.16 -10.78 13.88
CA ALA A 165 9.57 -10.09 12.66
C ALA A 165 11.05 -10.42 12.31
N GLY A 166 11.94 -10.43 13.30
CA GLY A 166 13.34 -10.78 13.15
C GLY A 166 13.56 -12.21 12.65
N LEU A 167 12.75 -13.18 13.13
CA LEU A 167 12.80 -14.57 12.68
C LEU A 167 12.27 -14.73 11.25
N GLU A 168 11.08 -14.22 10.98
CA GLU A 168 10.35 -14.40 9.72
C GLU A 168 10.98 -13.65 8.55
N HIS A 169 11.31 -12.39 8.75
CA HIS A 169 11.76 -11.49 7.69
C HIS A 169 13.29 -11.30 7.69
N GLY A 170 13.98 -11.65 8.78
CA GLY A 170 15.43 -11.60 8.89
C GLY A 170 16.09 -12.98 8.78
N LEU A 171 15.91 -13.81 9.79
CA LEU A 171 16.61 -15.09 9.95
C LEU A 171 16.29 -16.07 8.81
N VAL A 172 15.01 -16.31 8.53
CA VAL A 172 14.57 -17.22 7.45
C VAL A 172 15.10 -16.76 6.09
N ARG A 173 15.02 -15.46 5.80
CA ARG A 173 15.51 -14.87 4.54
C ARG A 173 17.02 -14.95 4.38
N SER A 174 17.76 -14.90 5.48
CA SER A 174 19.23 -15.01 5.47
C SER A 174 19.67 -16.46 5.34
N VAL A 175 19.17 -17.33 6.21
CA VAL A 175 19.56 -18.74 6.29
C VAL A 175 19.23 -19.49 5.00
N LYS A 176 18.16 -19.13 4.26
CA LYS A 176 17.83 -19.77 2.97
C LYS A 176 18.98 -19.72 1.95
N ASN A 177 19.75 -18.63 1.96
CA ASN A 177 20.87 -18.42 1.03
C ASN A 177 22.10 -19.23 1.44
N GLU A 178 22.20 -19.60 2.73
CA GLU A 178 23.30 -20.35 3.31
C GLU A 178 23.08 -21.87 3.22
N VAL A 179 21.88 -22.35 3.57
CA VAL A 179 21.60 -23.79 3.69
C VAL A 179 21.74 -24.55 2.38
N VAL A 180 21.48 -23.90 1.24
CA VAL A 180 21.64 -24.51 -0.09
C VAL A 180 23.10 -24.85 -0.42
N ARG A 181 24.05 -24.15 0.21
CA ARG A 181 25.50 -24.43 0.06
C ARG A 181 25.93 -25.67 0.84
N LEU A 182 25.17 -26.03 1.88
CA LEU A 182 25.38 -27.24 2.68
C LEU A 182 24.68 -28.45 2.06
N ASN A 183 23.51 -28.24 1.46
CA ASN A 183 22.74 -29.27 0.77
C ASN A 183 21.87 -28.63 -0.32
N LYS A 184 22.02 -29.07 -1.57
CA LYS A 184 21.37 -28.43 -2.74
C LYS A 184 19.83 -28.45 -2.73
N ALA A 185 19.23 -29.31 -1.92
CA ALA A 185 17.79 -29.44 -1.76
C ALA A 185 17.27 -28.90 -0.41
N ALA A 186 18.15 -28.26 0.37
CA ALA A 186 17.79 -27.69 1.66
C ALA A 186 16.84 -26.51 1.51
N ARG A 187 15.86 -26.42 2.41
CA ARG A 187 14.87 -25.36 2.45
C ARG A 187 14.64 -24.90 3.87
N ILE A 188 14.32 -23.62 4.02
CA ILE A 188 13.85 -23.03 5.26
C ILE A 188 12.65 -22.13 4.95
N ASN A 189 11.58 -22.25 5.73
CA ASN A 189 10.38 -21.41 5.64
C ASN A 189 9.86 -21.11 7.04
N ALA A 190 8.94 -20.14 7.13
CA ALA A 190 8.17 -19.86 8.33
C ALA A 190 6.68 -20.16 8.12
N VAL A 191 6.00 -20.50 9.22
CA VAL A 191 4.54 -20.53 9.31
C VAL A 191 4.14 -19.51 10.37
N ALA A 192 3.38 -18.48 10.02
CA ALA A 192 2.93 -17.43 10.94
C ALA A 192 1.47 -17.66 11.33
N PRO A 193 1.18 -18.23 12.51
CA PRO A 193 -0.18 -18.37 13.00
C PRO A 193 -0.82 -17.01 13.30
N GLY A 194 -2.15 -16.96 13.29
CA GLY A 194 -2.92 -15.96 14.04
C GLY A 194 -3.20 -16.44 15.46
N TRP A 195 -4.33 -16.03 16.04
CA TRP A 195 -4.85 -16.65 17.26
C TRP A 195 -5.12 -18.15 17.04
N VAL A 196 -4.55 -18.99 17.91
CA VAL A 196 -4.69 -20.46 17.86
C VAL A 196 -5.33 -20.97 19.14
N ASP A 197 -6.37 -21.79 18.98
CA ASP A 197 -7.05 -22.47 20.09
C ASP A 197 -6.09 -23.45 20.80
N THR A 198 -5.45 -22.99 21.86
CA THR A 198 -4.51 -23.76 22.67
C THR A 198 -4.78 -23.49 24.14
N LYS A 199 -4.32 -24.40 25.02
CA LYS A 199 -4.32 -24.20 26.48
C LYS A 199 -3.60 -22.92 26.92
N LEU A 200 -2.76 -22.33 26.07
CA LEU A 200 -2.02 -21.10 26.36
C LEU A 200 -2.93 -19.86 26.36
N ILE A 201 -4.07 -19.89 25.66
CA ILE A 201 -5.05 -18.80 25.59
C ILE A 201 -6.34 -19.09 26.36
N GLU A 202 -6.40 -20.22 27.07
CA GLU A 202 -7.55 -20.64 27.89
C GLU A 202 -7.81 -19.58 28.98
N GLY A 203 -9.01 -18.97 28.99
CA GLY A 203 -9.35 -17.86 29.87
C GLY A 203 -9.24 -16.46 29.25
N ARG A 204 -8.55 -16.28 28.11
CA ARG A 204 -8.31 -14.96 27.49
C ARG A 204 -9.29 -14.60 26.39
N LEU A 205 -9.87 -15.60 25.72
CA LEU A 205 -10.92 -15.41 24.70
C LEU A 205 -12.23 -16.06 25.16
N ASP A 206 -12.47 -16.11 26.48
CA ASP A 206 -13.69 -16.69 27.04
C ASP A 206 -14.88 -15.73 26.90
N ASP A 207 -14.61 -14.42 26.82
CA ASP A 207 -15.61 -13.40 26.49
C ASP A 207 -15.80 -13.31 24.96
N PRO A 208 -17.03 -13.47 24.44
CA PRO A 208 -17.32 -13.30 23.02
C PRO A 208 -16.92 -11.92 22.46
N SER A 209 -16.96 -10.87 23.28
CA SER A 209 -16.57 -9.52 22.87
C SER A 209 -15.06 -9.37 22.70
N GLU A 210 -14.27 -9.95 23.62
CA GLU A 210 -12.80 -10.01 23.50
C GLU A 210 -12.38 -10.92 22.33
N THR A 211 -13.05 -12.07 22.18
CA THR A 211 -12.86 -12.97 21.02
C THR A 211 -13.11 -12.25 19.70
N TRP A 212 -14.21 -11.49 19.64
CA TRP A 212 -14.51 -10.71 18.46
C TRP A 212 -13.40 -9.69 18.19
N THR A 213 -13.05 -8.89 19.20
CA THR A 213 -12.12 -7.77 19.08
C THR A 213 -10.72 -8.22 18.68
N GLU A 214 -10.17 -9.21 19.39
CA GLU A 214 -8.77 -9.63 19.24
C GLU A 214 -8.57 -10.61 18.07
N ALA A 215 -9.58 -11.44 17.78
CA ALA A 215 -9.38 -12.64 16.98
C ALA A 215 -10.35 -12.85 15.81
N GLN A 216 -11.39 -12.02 15.65
CA GLN A 216 -12.36 -12.16 14.54
C GLN A 216 -12.59 -10.88 13.74
N ALA A 217 -12.55 -9.72 14.39
CA ALA A 217 -12.95 -8.44 13.79
C ALA A 217 -12.09 -8.03 12.59
N THR A 218 -10.85 -8.50 12.55
CA THR A 218 -9.90 -8.25 11.47
C THR A 218 -9.51 -9.53 10.72
N VAL A 219 -10.25 -10.63 10.92
CA VAL A 219 -10.00 -11.95 10.33
C VAL A 219 -11.15 -12.33 9.39
N PRO A 220 -10.94 -12.34 8.06
CA PRO A 220 -11.98 -12.67 7.08
C PRO A 220 -12.67 -14.03 7.27
N LEU A 221 -11.97 -15.04 7.78
CA LEU A 221 -12.59 -16.35 8.09
C LEU A 221 -13.48 -16.33 9.35
N ALA A 222 -13.50 -15.23 10.09
CA ALA A 222 -14.29 -15.04 11.31
C ALA A 222 -14.14 -16.17 12.34
N LYS A 223 -12.94 -16.76 12.43
CA LYS A 223 -12.63 -17.85 13.36
C LYS A 223 -11.13 -17.88 13.70
N ILE A 224 -10.83 -18.43 14.87
CA ILE A 224 -9.46 -18.74 15.30
C ILE A 224 -8.96 -20.02 14.61
N ALA A 225 -7.65 -20.13 14.47
CA ALA A 225 -7.01 -21.32 13.92
C ALA A 225 -6.99 -22.45 14.96
N LEU A 226 -7.00 -23.70 14.49
CA LEU A 226 -6.73 -24.86 15.32
C LEU A 226 -5.24 -25.19 15.26
N PRO A 227 -4.65 -25.82 16.31
CA PRO A 227 -3.27 -26.30 16.26
C PRO A 227 -2.99 -27.20 15.05
N THR A 228 -4.00 -27.98 14.63
CA THR A 228 -3.92 -28.84 13.44
C THR A 228 -3.82 -28.07 12.12
N ASP A 229 -4.31 -26.83 12.04
CA ASP A 229 -4.15 -25.99 10.85
C ASP A 229 -2.68 -25.59 10.66
N ILE A 230 -2.01 -25.28 11.77
CA ILE A 230 -0.57 -24.98 11.79
C ILE A 230 0.23 -26.24 11.46
N ALA A 231 -0.05 -27.35 12.13
CA ALA A 231 0.65 -28.62 11.96
C ALA A 231 0.61 -29.15 10.51
N ARG A 232 -0.55 -29.07 9.85
CA ARG A 232 -0.70 -29.48 8.44
C ARG A 232 0.11 -28.61 7.49
N THR A 233 0.19 -27.30 7.77
CA THR A 233 1.01 -26.37 6.99
C THR A 233 2.50 -26.65 7.19
N VAL A 234 2.91 -26.98 8.43
CA VAL A 234 4.28 -27.43 8.74
C VAL A 234 4.61 -28.71 7.96
N ALA A 235 3.73 -29.72 7.95
CA ALA A 235 3.91 -30.95 7.18
C ALA A 235 3.99 -30.69 5.66
N PHE A 236 3.16 -29.79 5.13
CA PHE A 236 3.23 -29.35 3.74
C PHE A 236 4.62 -28.75 3.40
N LEU A 237 5.10 -27.81 4.20
CA LEU A 237 6.40 -27.16 3.99
C LEU A 237 7.59 -28.10 4.20
N ALA A 238 7.46 -29.09 5.09
CA ALA A 238 8.47 -30.12 5.30
C ALA A 238 8.68 -31.00 4.07
N SER A 239 7.65 -31.21 3.24
CA SER A 239 7.69 -32.13 2.10
C SER A 239 8.49 -31.60 0.91
N HIS A 240 9.52 -32.33 0.49
CA HIS A 240 10.25 -32.09 -0.76
C HIS A 240 9.41 -32.30 -2.00
N ARG A 241 8.38 -33.15 -1.92
CA ARG A 241 7.52 -33.45 -3.07
C ARG A 241 6.61 -32.29 -3.43
N VAL A 242 6.00 -31.64 -2.44
CA VAL A 242 4.99 -30.59 -2.69
C VAL A 242 5.51 -29.18 -2.46
N ALA A 243 6.52 -29.01 -1.60
CA ALA A 243 7.14 -27.73 -1.32
C ALA A 243 8.59 -27.64 -1.83
N GLY A 244 9.03 -28.52 -2.72
CA GLY A 244 10.44 -28.68 -3.15
C GLY A 244 11.10 -27.41 -3.70
N HIS A 245 10.31 -26.44 -4.13
CA HIS A 245 10.76 -25.13 -4.63
C HIS A 245 10.33 -23.94 -3.76
N ILE A 246 9.86 -24.18 -2.53
CA ILE A 246 9.45 -23.14 -1.59
C ILE A 246 10.55 -22.99 -0.54
N SER A 247 11.25 -21.85 -0.53
CA SER A 247 12.24 -21.51 0.50
C SER A 247 12.35 -20.01 0.70
N GLY A 248 12.40 -19.59 1.96
CA GLY A 248 12.48 -18.20 2.38
C GLY A 248 11.13 -17.51 2.53
N GLU A 249 10.04 -18.28 2.50
CA GLU A 249 8.69 -17.76 2.56
C GLU A 249 8.14 -17.87 3.97
N CYS A 250 7.31 -16.90 4.35
CA CYS A 250 6.50 -16.95 5.57
C CYS A 250 5.04 -17.14 5.14
N ILE A 251 4.44 -18.27 5.51
CA ILE A 251 3.04 -18.57 5.19
C ILE A 251 2.18 -18.19 6.39
N SER A 252 1.31 -17.19 6.20
CA SER A 252 0.24 -16.85 7.14
C SER A 252 -0.77 -17.99 7.27
N VAL A 253 -1.03 -18.41 8.50
CA VAL A 253 -2.10 -19.34 8.88
C VAL A 253 -2.92 -18.66 9.98
N ASP A 254 -3.51 -17.54 9.61
CA ASP A 254 -4.15 -16.55 10.49
C ASP A 254 -5.59 -16.21 10.07
N GLY A 255 -6.16 -16.98 9.14
CA GLY A 255 -7.49 -16.71 8.59
C GLY A 255 -7.57 -15.49 7.68
N SER A 256 -6.44 -15.07 7.10
CA SER A 256 -6.28 -13.88 6.26
C SER A 256 -6.38 -12.57 7.02
N MET A 257 -5.88 -12.55 8.25
CA MET A 257 -5.91 -11.37 9.11
C MET A 257 -5.36 -10.12 8.41
N GLU A 258 -6.12 -9.02 8.43
CA GLU A 258 -5.83 -7.79 7.67
C GLU A 258 -5.24 -6.65 8.51
N GLY A 259 -5.27 -6.76 9.83
CA GLY A 259 -4.75 -5.76 10.75
C GLY A 259 -5.14 -6.02 12.20
N ARG A 260 -4.98 -5.03 13.09
CA ARG A 260 -5.39 -5.07 14.49
C ARG A 260 -6.34 -3.92 14.80
N ILE A 261 -7.26 -4.11 15.72
CA ILE A 261 -8.00 -3.01 16.32
C ILE A 261 -7.02 -2.23 17.20
N VAL A 262 -6.92 -0.91 16.96
CA VAL A 262 -5.97 -0.02 17.66
C VAL A 262 -6.61 0.68 18.85
N TRP A 263 -7.93 0.92 18.80
CA TRP A 263 -8.69 1.61 19.83
C TRP A 263 -9.93 0.80 20.17
N GLU A 264 -10.14 0.52 21.44
CA GLU A 264 -11.40 -0.03 21.91
C GLU A 264 -12.46 1.06 22.11
N GLU A 265 -13.75 0.69 22.02
CA GLU A 265 -14.87 1.62 22.22
C GLU A 265 -14.78 2.35 23.58
N LYS A 266 -14.30 1.66 24.62
CA LYS A 266 -14.10 2.21 25.97
C LYS A 266 -13.06 3.34 26.01
N GLU A 267 -12.04 3.26 25.15
CA GLU A 267 -10.92 4.22 25.11
C GLU A 267 -11.23 5.48 24.32
N LEU A 268 -12.24 5.45 23.45
CA LEU A 268 -12.69 6.61 22.68
C LEU A 268 -13.64 7.52 23.47
N SER A 269 -14.31 6.99 24.50
CA SER A 269 -15.26 7.74 25.34
C SER A 269 -14.70 8.99 26.08
N PRO A 270 -13.42 9.07 26.48
CA PRO A 270 -12.86 10.26 27.13
C PRO A 270 -12.25 11.27 26.15
N ILE A 271 -12.00 10.89 24.89
CA ILE A 271 -11.25 11.70 23.92
C ILE A 271 -12.17 12.71 23.20
N PHE A 272 -13.47 12.42 23.14
CA PHE A 272 -14.50 13.27 22.52
C PHE A 272 -15.63 13.62 23.50
N THR A 273 -15.32 14.28 24.61
CA THR A 273 -16.34 15.09 25.31
C THR A 273 -16.07 16.57 25.03
N PRO A 274 -16.87 17.24 24.18
CA PRO A 274 -16.85 18.69 24.12
C PRO A 274 -17.30 19.22 25.48
N ASP A 275 -16.44 20.02 26.11
CA ASP A 275 -16.72 20.70 27.36
C ASP A 275 -17.74 21.82 27.11
N SER A 276 -19.02 21.46 27.01
CA SER A 276 -20.13 22.40 27.15
C SER A 276 -21.40 21.67 27.57
N THR A 277 -21.80 21.92 28.82
CA THR A 277 -23.13 21.59 29.33
C THR A 277 -24.18 22.44 28.60
N PRO A 278 -25.20 21.85 27.94
CA PRO A 278 -26.36 22.61 27.52
C PRO A 278 -27.22 22.88 28.75
N THR A 279 -27.30 24.14 29.15
CA THR A 279 -28.30 24.62 30.10
C THR A 279 -29.70 24.27 29.58
N LYS A 280 -30.47 23.55 30.40
CA LYS A 280 -31.88 23.21 30.15
C LYS A 280 -32.69 24.49 29.91
N SER A 281 -33.01 24.77 28.65
CA SER A 281 -34.12 25.66 28.28
C SER A 281 -35.41 24.85 28.15
N PRO A 282 -36.57 25.39 28.55
CA PRO A 282 -37.79 24.61 28.72
C PRO A 282 -38.36 24.14 27.37
N ALA A 283 -38.83 22.90 27.37
CA ALA A 283 -39.35 22.18 26.22
C ALA A 283 -40.44 22.96 25.47
N ARG A 284 -40.26 23.13 24.16
CA ARG A 284 -41.37 23.30 23.22
C ARG A 284 -41.77 21.91 22.70
N PRO A 285 -43.07 21.61 22.56
CA PRO A 285 -43.52 20.32 22.06
C PRO A 285 -43.19 20.25 20.56
N PHE A 286 -42.28 19.35 20.19
CA PHE A 286 -42.12 18.94 18.81
C PHE A 286 -43.15 17.85 18.50
N GLU A 287 -44.03 18.16 17.56
CA GLU A 287 -44.97 17.21 16.98
C GLU A 287 -44.19 16.07 16.30
N SER A 288 -44.63 14.84 16.55
CA SER A 288 -44.08 13.65 15.91
C SER A 288 -44.41 13.66 14.42
N SER A 289 -43.42 13.91 13.57
CA SER A 289 -43.44 13.39 12.20
C SER A 289 -42.63 12.11 12.18
N SER A 290 -43.33 11.00 12.06
CA SER A 290 -42.78 9.65 11.89
C SER A 290 -41.96 9.57 10.61
N ILE A 291 -40.66 9.29 10.73
CA ILE A 291 -39.80 8.91 9.60
C ILE A 291 -40.23 7.51 9.13
N PRO A 292 -40.58 7.30 7.86
CA PRO A 292 -40.97 5.98 7.38
C PRO A 292 -39.74 5.06 7.26
N MET A 293 -39.74 3.96 8.02
CA MET A 293 -38.95 2.77 7.69
C MET A 293 -39.58 2.07 6.48
N THR A 294 -39.13 2.42 5.28
CA THR A 294 -39.25 1.55 4.10
C THR A 294 -38.08 1.80 3.17
N LEU A 295 -37.06 0.94 3.22
CA LEU A 295 -36.13 0.74 2.10
C LEU A 295 -36.90 0.04 0.98
N SER A 296 -37.54 0.86 0.15
CA SER A 296 -38.10 0.42 -1.13
C SER A 296 -36.94 0.26 -2.11
N THR A 297 -36.60 -0.98 -2.44
CA THR A 297 -35.77 -1.32 -3.60
C THR A 297 -36.56 -1.06 -4.89
N SER A 298 -36.57 0.20 -5.31
CA SER A 298 -36.96 0.61 -6.65
C SER A 298 -35.86 1.52 -7.20
N ARG A 299 -34.79 0.91 -7.73
CA ARG A 299 -33.72 1.62 -8.44
C ARG A 299 -34.28 2.22 -9.73
N THR A 300 -34.65 3.49 -9.69
CA THR A 300 -34.72 4.30 -10.90
C THR A 300 -33.30 4.63 -11.33
N LYS A 301 -32.91 4.24 -12.55
CA LYS A 301 -31.63 4.67 -13.14
C LYS A 301 -31.49 6.20 -13.01
N PRO A 302 -30.35 6.73 -12.54
CA PRO A 302 -30.13 8.17 -12.53
C PRO A 302 -30.25 8.70 -13.97
N LYS A 303 -31.01 9.79 -14.13
CA LYS A 303 -31.22 10.43 -15.45
C LYS A 303 -30.04 11.29 -15.92
N LYS A 304 -29.00 11.42 -15.08
CA LYS A 304 -27.80 12.24 -15.30
C LYS A 304 -26.57 11.45 -14.86
N PRO A 305 -25.40 11.68 -15.50
CA PRO A 305 -24.14 11.10 -15.06
C PRO A 305 -23.79 11.62 -13.65
N LEU A 306 -23.33 10.72 -12.79
CA LEU A 306 -22.95 11.01 -11.41
C LEU A 306 -21.48 11.45 -11.33
N ILE A 307 -20.62 10.93 -12.22
CA ILE A 307 -19.20 11.26 -12.27
C ILE A 307 -18.84 11.78 -13.66
N GLN A 308 -18.18 12.93 -13.68
CA GLN A 308 -17.54 13.47 -14.88
C GLN A 308 -16.08 12.97 -14.93
N MET A 309 -15.79 12.01 -15.81
CA MET A 309 -14.45 11.47 -15.99
C MET A 309 -13.63 12.43 -16.86
N LEU A 310 -12.55 12.98 -16.30
CA LEU A 310 -11.67 13.92 -16.97
C LEU A 310 -10.33 13.26 -17.22
N VAL A 311 -10.04 12.88 -18.47
CA VAL A 311 -8.75 12.29 -18.84
C VAL A 311 -7.87 13.39 -19.42
N SER A 312 -6.74 13.67 -18.77
CA SER A 312 -5.73 14.58 -19.30
C SER A 312 -4.43 13.88 -19.66
N VAL A 313 -3.68 14.52 -20.57
CA VAL A 313 -2.33 14.10 -20.93
C VAL A 313 -1.39 15.28 -20.82
N ASP A 314 -0.43 15.18 -19.92
CA ASP A 314 0.64 16.16 -19.76
C ASP A 314 1.80 15.72 -20.67
N PHE A 315 2.02 16.48 -21.75
CA PHE A 315 2.92 16.09 -22.84
C PHE A 315 4.35 16.61 -22.60
N ASP A 316 4.95 16.19 -21.50
CA ASP A 316 6.22 16.73 -21.01
C ASP A 316 7.37 16.47 -21.96
N ALA A 317 7.56 15.21 -22.37
CA ALA A 317 8.64 14.81 -23.26
C ALA A 317 10.01 15.33 -22.80
N VAL A 318 10.78 15.97 -23.70
CA VAL A 318 12.11 16.48 -23.35
C VAL A 318 12.01 17.65 -22.36
N SER A 319 10.92 18.42 -22.38
CA SER A 319 10.78 19.59 -21.52
C SER A 319 10.78 19.23 -20.04
N GLY A 320 10.19 18.08 -19.64
CA GLY A 320 10.25 17.59 -18.26
C GLY A 320 11.69 17.46 -17.73
N TRP A 321 12.64 17.05 -18.58
CA TRP A 321 14.07 16.93 -18.25
C TRP A 321 14.82 18.27 -18.27
N LEU A 322 14.24 19.31 -18.89
CA LEU A 322 14.82 20.65 -18.96
C LEU A 322 14.36 21.55 -17.81
N GLY A 323 13.20 21.29 -17.24
CA GLY A 323 12.66 22.02 -16.10
C GLY A 323 12.64 21.17 -14.84
N THR A 324 11.58 20.37 -14.66
CA THR A 324 11.31 19.61 -13.43
C THR A 324 12.41 18.67 -12.99
N GLY A 325 12.93 17.81 -13.86
CA GLY A 325 14.08 16.97 -13.52
C GLY A 325 15.39 17.50 -14.07
N LEU A 326 15.52 18.83 -14.14
CA LEU A 326 16.79 19.47 -14.45
C LEU A 326 17.85 19.04 -13.43
N HIS A 327 18.90 18.40 -13.90
CA HIS A 327 20.06 18.04 -13.10
C HIS A 327 21.34 18.18 -13.93
N GLU A 328 22.46 18.55 -13.30
CA GLU A 328 23.73 18.79 -13.99
C GLU A 328 24.32 17.52 -14.63
N ASP A 329 24.02 16.36 -14.05
CA ASP A 329 24.47 15.04 -14.55
C ASP A 329 23.54 14.41 -15.60
N ASN A 330 22.43 15.08 -15.98
CA ASN A 330 21.55 14.57 -17.02
C ASN A 330 22.34 14.32 -18.31
N CYS A 331 22.15 13.14 -18.89
CA CYS A 331 22.88 12.68 -20.05
C CYS A 331 21.95 12.34 -21.21
N MET A 332 22.55 11.88 -22.32
CA MET A 332 21.78 11.52 -23.52
C MET A 332 20.74 10.43 -23.25
N ALA A 333 20.99 9.52 -22.30
CA ALA A 333 20.04 8.48 -21.93
C ALA A 333 18.74 9.08 -21.35
N ASP A 334 18.87 10.08 -20.48
CA ASP A 334 17.74 10.75 -19.83
C ASP A 334 16.88 11.48 -20.86
N TYR A 335 17.50 12.34 -21.68
CA TYR A 335 16.80 13.04 -22.76
C TYR A 335 16.19 12.08 -23.80
N SER A 336 16.80 10.91 -24.03
CA SER A 336 16.25 9.92 -24.95
C SER A 336 14.88 9.39 -24.51
N SER A 337 14.60 9.37 -23.21
CA SER A 337 13.28 9.00 -22.69
C SER A 337 12.21 10.06 -23.01
N GLY A 338 12.56 11.35 -22.95
CA GLY A 338 11.69 12.43 -23.43
C GLY A 338 11.44 12.35 -24.94
N PHE A 339 12.44 11.95 -25.74
CA PHE A 339 12.21 11.64 -27.16
C PHE A 339 11.29 10.43 -27.38
N PHE A 340 11.34 9.42 -26.50
CA PHE A 340 10.40 8.31 -26.53
C PHE A 340 8.96 8.81 -26.30
N SER A 341 8.74 9.65 -25.30
CA SER A 341 7.43 10.28 -25.04
C SER A 341 6.88 10.96 -26.30
N GLY A 342 7.67 11.85 -26.90
CA GLY A 342 7.32 12.54 -28.15
C GLY A 342 7.05 11.59 -29.32
N LYS A 343 8.04 10.77 -29.68
CA LYS A 343 8.02 10.02 -30.95
C LYS A 343 7.25 8.69 -30.89
N VAL A 344 7.02 8.15 -29.70
CA VAL A 344 6.44 6.82 -29.51
C VAL A 344 5.27 6.84 -28.54
N GLY A 345 5.43 7.45 -27.36
CA GLY A 345 4.41 7.50 -26.32
C GLY A 345 3.13 8.19 -26.79
N ALA A 346 3.24 9.44 -27.28
CA ALA A 346 2.09 10.22 -27.70
C ALA A 346 1.34 9.57 -28.88
N PRO A 347 2.00 9.09 -29.95
CA PRO A 347 1.32 8.31 -30.99
C PRO A 347 0.61 7.04 -30.49
N ARG A 348 1.13 6.37 -29.46
CA ARG A 348 0.45 5.20 -28.86
C ARG A 348 -0.81 5.61 -28.11
N MET A 349 -0.74 6.67 -27.31
CA MET A 349 -1.90 7.18 -26.58
C MET A 349 -3.00 7.70 -27.50
N LEU A 350 -2.64 8.45 -28.56
CA LEU A 350 -3.61 8.87 -29.59
C LEU A 350 -4.33 7.67 -30.23
N LYS A 351 -3.61 6.58 -30.52
CA LYS A 351 -4.21 5.33 -31.02
C LYS A 351 -5.12 4.67 -29.98
N LEU A 352 -4.74 4.68 -28.71
CA LEU A 352 -5.56 4.16 -27.62
C LEU A 352 -6.86 4.94 -27.51
N PHE A 353 -6.82 6.27 -27.39
CA PHE A 353 -8.03 7.09 -27.27
C PHE A 353 -8.94 6.98 -28.48
N LYS A 354 -8.37 6.93 -29.70
CA LYS A 354 -9.15 6.70 -30.92
C LYS A 354 -9.88 5.36 -30.87
N ARG A 355 -9.21 4.30 -30.41
CA ARG A 355 -9.79 2.95 -30.30
C ARG A 355 -10.87 2.86 -29.22
N LEU A 356 -10.77 3.67 -28.16
CA LEU A 356 -11.78 3.76 -27.10
C LEU A 356 -12.91 4.77 -27.43
N GLY A 357 -12.81 5.51 -28.54
CA GLY A 357 -13.76 6.56 -28.90
C GLY A 357 -13.70 7.80 -28.00
N LEU A 358 -12.54 8.06 -27.38
CA LEU A 358 -12.35 9.14 -26.39
C LEU A 358 -11.54 10.33 -26.92
N SER A 359 -11.09 10.33 -28.18
CA SER A 359 -10.15 11.33 -28.69
C SER A 359 -10.57 12.79 -28.45
N SER A 360 -11.85 13.12 -28.65
CA SER A 360 -12.39 14.47 -28.45
C SER A 360 -12.74 14.79 -26.99
N ASN A 361 -12.62 13.83 -26.07
CA ASN A 361 -12.97 13.95 -24.66
C ASN A 361 -11.72 14.02 -23.76
N VAL A 362 -10.53 14.11 -24.36
CA VAL A 362 -9.25 14.21 -23.65
C VAL A 362 -8.72 15.63 -23.75
N THR A 363 -8.11 16.12 -22.68
CA THR A 363 -7.40 17.40 -22.64
C THR A 363 -5.88 17.16 -22.61
N TRP A 364 -5.13 17.76 -23.53
CA TRP A 364 -3.67 17.68 -23.55
C TRP A 364 -3.07 18.99 -23.05
N PHE A 365 -2.31 18.95 -21.96
CA PHE A 365 -1.52 20.08 -21.50
C PHE A 365 -0.12 19.96 -22.10
N ILE A 366 0.26 20.92 -22.94
CA ILE A 366 1.46 20.80 -23.76
C ILE A 366 2.42 21.94 -23.40
N PRO A 367 3.66 21.62 -23.00
CA PRO A 367 4.71 22.62 -22.84
C PRO A 367 5.07 23.27 -24.18
N GLY A 368 5.38 24.57 -24.17
CA GLY A 368 5.77 25.31 -25.39
C GLY A 368 6.99 24.71 -26.10
N ASN A 369 7.97 24.18 -25.36
CA ASN A 369 9.10 23.45 -25.92
C ASN A 369 8.65 22.19 -26.66
N THR A 370 7.71 21.42 -26.10
CA THR A 370 7.13 20.23 -26.76
C THR A 370 6.40 20.62 -28.05
N MET A 371 5.63 21.72 -28.04
CA MET A 371 4.96 22.23 -29.25
C MET A 371 5.94 22.49 -30.39
N GLU A 372 7.08 23.10 -30.10
CA GLU A 372 8.10 23.45 -31.09
C GLU A 372 9.01 22.26 -31.46
N SER A 373 9.24 21.32 -30.53
CA SER A 373 10.15 20.18 -30.72
C SER A 373 9.50 18.98 -31.40
N PHE A 374 8.18 18.82 -31.25
CA PHE A 374 7.41 17.69 -31.80
C PHE A 374 6.18 18.17 -32.60
N PRO A 375 6.36 19.04 -33.61
CA PRO A 375 5.25 19.71 -34.30
C PRO A 375 4.28 18.74 -34.98
N ASP A 376 4.76 17.64 -35.55
CA ASP A 376 3.90 16.64 -36.18
C ASP A 376 3.01 15.93 -35.16
N GLN A 377 3.56 15.64 -33.97
CA GLN A 377 2.82 14.94 -32.92
C GLN A 377 1.84 15.88 -32.22
N THR A 378 2.21 17.13 -31.96
CA THR A 378 1.28 18.12 -31.40
C THR A 378 0.19 18.49 -32.40
N GLN A 379 0.49 18.57 -33.70
CA GLN A 379 -0.54 18.70 -34.73
C GLN A 379 -1.48 17.48 -34.75
N ALA A 380 -0.96 16.25 -34.60
CA ALA A 380 -1.80 15.06 -34.52
C ALA A 380 -2.73 15.05 -33.29
N VAL A 381 -2.33 15.68 -32.18
CA VAL A 381 -3.21 15.91 -31.02
C VAL A 381 -4.35 16.85 -31.40
N VAL A 382 -4.05 17.98 -32.06
CA VAL A 382 -5.08 18.91 -32.56
C VAL A 382 -6.05 18.23 -33.52
N ASP A 383 -5.52 17.47 -34.48
CA ASP A 383 -6.30 16.76 -35.50
C ASP A 383 -7.20 15.67 -34.88
N SER A 384 -6.88 15.19 -33.68
CA SER A 384 -7.71 14.22 -32.95
C SER A 384 -8.99 14.83 -32.35
N GLY A 385 -9.07 16.17 -32.30
CA GLY A 385 -10.18 16.91 -31.69
C GLY A 385 -10.07 17.09 -30.18
N ALA A 386 -8.94 16.71 -29.57
CA ALA A 386 -8.66 16.92 -28.16
C ALA A 386 -8.59 18.41 -27.79
N GLU A 387 -8.91 18.74 -26.53
CA GLU A 387 -8.65 20.07 -25.99
C GLU A 387 -7.16 20.29 -25.76
N ILE A 388 -6.66 21.52 -25.96
CA ILE A 388 -5.27 21.89 -25.66
C ILE A 388 -5.23 22.91 -24.51
N GLY A 389 -4.50 22.57 -23.46
CA GLY A 389 -4.10 23.44 -22.36
C GLY A 389 -2.61 23.76 -22.38
N LEU A 390 -2.19 24.77 -21.61
CA LEU A 390 -0.79 25.16 -21.48
C LEU A 390 -0.11 24.50 -20.28
N HIS A 391 1.21 24.28 -20.39
CA HIS A 391 1.99 23.57 -19.37
C HIS A 391 3.44 24.08 -19.22
N GLY A 392 3.62 25.40 -19.08
CA GLY A 392 4.95 26.02 -19.12
C GLY A 392 5.62 25.94 -20.50
N TYR A 393 6.88 26.36 -20.61
CA TYR A 393 7.63 26.26 -21.87
C TYR A 393 8.57 25.05 -21.83
N CYS A 394 9.58 25.08 -20.99
CA CYS A 394 10.49 23.98 -20.68
C CYS A 394 10.06 23.20 -19.43
N HIS A 395 8.75 23.18 -19.12
CA HIS A 395 8.21 22.53 -17.92
C HIS A 395 8.91 23.04 -16.63
N GLU A 396 9.09 24.36 -16.57
CA GLU A 396 9.80 25.04 -15.49
C GLU A 396 8.96 25.06 -14.21
N SER A 397 9.61 24.77 -13.10
CA SER A 397 9.02 24.99 -11.78
C SER A 397 8.68 26.47 -11.62
N SER A 398 7.58 26.74 -10.93
CA SER A 398 7.50 27.94 -10.06
C SER A 398 8.75 27.96 -9.15
N SER A 399 9.09 28.94 -8.34
CA SER A 399 10.42 29.04 -7.69
C SER A 399 11.65 29.20 -8.62
N GLN A 400 11.71 28.59 -9.82
CA GLN A 400 12.81 28.81 -10.78
C GLN A 400 12.66 30.13 -11.55
N LEU A 401 11.43 30.63 -11.69
CA LEU A 401 11.13 31.83 -12.45
C LEU A 401 10.87 33.04 -11.54
N THR A 402 11.34 34.22 -11.98
CA THR A 402 10.80 35.51 -11.54
C THR A 402 9.39 35.74 -12.13
N GLU A 403 8.62 36.68 -11.58
CA GLU A 403 7.29 37.03 -12.13
C GLU A 403 7.35 37.51 -13.58
N ASP A 404 8.39 38.27 -13.95
CA ASP A 404 8.60 38.72 -15.33
C ASP A 404 8.89 37.54 -16.28
N GLN A 405 9.74 36.60 -15.86
CA GLN A 405 10.01 35.39 -16.64
C GLN A 405 8.77 34.50 -16.78
N GLU A 406 7.97 34.39 -15.71
CA GLU A 406 6.69 33.66 -15.74
C GLU A 406 5.72 34.28 -16.75
N ARG A 407 5.62 35.61 -16.78
CA ARG A 407 4.81 36.34 -17.79
C ARG A 407 5.31 36.06 -19.21
N ASP A 408 6.60 36.18 -19.47
CA ASP A 408 7.20 35.92 -20.78
C ASP A 408 6.90 34.49 -21.26
N VAL A 409 7.02 33.51 -20.36
CA VAL A 409 6.71 32.10 -20.63
C VAL A 409 5.24 31.90 -20.98
N ILE A 410 4.31 32.44 -20.18
CA ILE A 410 2.87 32.31 -20.41
C ILE A 410 2.50 32.97 -21.74
N GLU A 411 2.95 34.20 -22.01
CA GLU A 411 2.64 34.92 -23.25
C GLU A 411 3.18 34.20 -24.49
N LYS A 412 4.40 33.67 -24.43
CA LYS A 412 4.97 32.84 -25.49
C LYS A 412 4.15 31.57 -25.72
N CYS A 413 3.74 30.88 -24.67
CA CYS A 413 2.95 29.65 -24.77
C CYS A 413 1.53 29.91 -25.30
N ILE A 414 0.89 31.03 -24.92
CA ILE A 414 -0.36 31.49 -25.52
C ILE A 414 -0.19 31.67 -27.03
N SER A 415 0.85 32.40 -27.45
CA SER A 415 1.12 32.64 -28.88
C SER A 415 1.35 31.35 -29.66
N LEU A 416 2.10 30.39 -29.09
CA LEU A 416 2.33 29.09 -29.70
C LEU A 416 1.05 28.26 -29.83
N SER A 417 0.25 28.19 -28.76
CA SER A 417 -1.02 27.47 -28.76
C SER A 417 -2.03 28.08 -29.72
N GLU A 418 -2.13 29.41 -29.79
CA GLU A 418 -2.99 30.11 -30.76
C GLU A 418 -2.57 29.82 -32.20
N LYS A 419 -1.25 29.80 -32.47
CA LYS A 419 -0.74 29.44 -33.79
C LYS A 419 -1.03 27.97 -34.16
N LEU A 420 -0.96 27.06 -33.19
CA LEU A 420 -1.18 25.63 -33.38
C LEU A 420 -2.67 25.29 -33.55
N THR A 421 -3.55 25.91 -32.77
CA THR A 421 -4.97 25.53 -32.68
C THR A 421 -5.93 26.50 -33.36
N GLY A 422 -5.47 27.71 -33.70
CA GLY A 422 -6.31 28.82 -34.15
C GLY A 422 -7.22 29.41 -33.08
N LYS A 423 -7.06 29.01 -31.80
CA LYS A 423 -7.90 29.44 -30.67
C LYS A 423 -7.02 29.83 -29.48
N LYS A 424 -7.54 30.74 -28.65
CA LYS A 424 -6.93 31.04 -27.35
C LYS A 424 -6.98 29.78 -26.46
N PRO A 425 -5.89 29.41 -25.78
CA PRO A 425 -5.96 28.37 -24.76
C PRO A 425 -6.87 28.82 -23.62
N ARG A 426 -7.54 27.86 -22.99
CA ARG A 426 -8.52 28.11 -21.93
C ARG A 426 -8.13 27.49 -20.59
N GLY A 427 -7.30 26.46 -20.64
CA GLY A 427 -6.81 25.72 -19.48
C GLY A 427 -5.32 25.90 -19.30
N TYR A 428 -4.92 25.93 -18.03
CA TYR A 428 -3.53 25.89 -17.62
C TYR A 428 -3.34 24.77 -16.61
N ARG A 429 -2.14 24.19 -16.61
CA ARG A 429 -1.64 23.35 -15.53
C ARG A 429 -0.21 23.79 -15.25
N ALA A 430 0.09 24.11 -14.00
CA ALA A 430 1.45 24.44 -13.62
C ALA A 430 2.34 23.17 -13.68
N PRO A 431 3.54 23.26 -14.27
CA PRO A 431 4.55 22.21 -14.10
C PRO A 431 4.75 21.86 -12.62
N LEU A 432 4.82 20.56 -12.29
CA LEU A 432 4.85 20.02 -10.92
C LEU A 432 3.67 20.43 -10.02
N TYR A 433 2.56 20.87 -10.59
CA TYR A 433 1.42 21.39 -9.82
C TYR A 433 1.80 22.58 -8.92
N GLN A 434 2.92 23.26 -9.23
CA GLN A 434 3.39 24.40 -8.45
C GLN A 434 2.82 25.69 -9.00
N LEU A 435 1.59 26.01 -8.63
CA LEU A 435 0.96 27.27 -8.98
C LEU A 435 1.30 28.35 -7.93
N ARG A 436 1.63 29.57 -8.38
CA ARG A 436 1.83 30.74 -7.50
C ARG A 436 0.68 31.73 -7.63
N GLU A 437 0.54 32.59 -6.63
CA GLU A 437 -0.44 33.68 -6.65
C GLU A 437 -0.18 34.65 -7.81
N SER A 438 1.09 34.84 -8.18
CA SER A 438 1.50 35.57 -9.39
C SER A 438 0.95 34.90 -10.66
N THR A 439 1.05 33.57 -10.75
CA THR A 439 0.51 32.79 -11.87
C THR A 439 -0.99 32.98 -11.97
N ILE A 440 -1.73 32.90 -10.86
CA ILE A 440 -3.19 33.09 -10.84
C ILE A 440 -3.56 34.46 -11.43
N LYS A 441 -2.88 35.54 -11.01
CA LYS A 441 -3.10 36.89 -11.57
C LYS A 441 -2.87 36.92 -13.07
N LEU A 442 -1.79 36.31 -13.56
CA LEU A 442 -1.47 36.25 -14.99
C LEU A 442 -2.56 35.48 -15.77
N LEU A 443 -3.01 34.35 -15.24
CA LEU A 443 -4.08 33.55 -15.85
C LEU A 443 -5.41 34.34 -15.91
N GLU A 444 -5.74 35.10 -14.87
CA GLU A 444 -6.90 36.01 -14.86
C GLU A 444 -6.75 37.16 -15.87
N GLU A 445 -5.58 37.81 -15.93
CA GLU A 445 -5.26 38.87 -16.90
C GLU A 445 -5.47 38.40 -18.35
N HIS A 446 -5.05 37.16 -18.65
CA HIS A 446 -5.20 36.53 -19.95
C HIS A 446 -6.55 35.82 -20.15
N LYS A 447 -7.46 35.87 -19.16
CA LYS A 447 -8.82 35.32 -19.18
C LYS A 447 -8.86 33.81 -19.42
N PHE A 448 -7.97 33.07 -18.77
CA PHE A 448 -8.09 31.62 -18.67
C PHE A 448 -9.41 31.25 -17.98
N LEU A 449 -10.00 30.14 -18.41
CA LEU A 449 -11.23 29.64 -17.82
C LEU A 449 -10.93 28.85 -16.54
N TYR A 450 -9.88 28.03 -16.57
CA TYR A 450 -9.56 27.14 -15.47
C TYR A 450 -8.06 26.90 -15.31
N ASP A 451 -7.69 26.55 -14.10
CA ASP A 451 -6.46 25.88 -13.71
C ASP A 451 -6.75 24.44 -13.24
N THR A 452 -5.74 23.59 -13.23
CA THR A 452 -5.81 22.23 -12.66
C THR A 452 -4.47 21.83 -12.04
N SER A 453 -4.06 22.57 -11.02
CA SER A 453 -2.79 22.43 -10.33
C SER A 453 -2.94 22.33 -8.81
N LEU A 454 -4.09 22.65 -8.24
CA LEU A 454 -4.30 22.73 -6.80
C LEU A 454 -5.15 21.56 -6.29
N SER A 455 -5.00 21.26 -5.00
CA SER A 455 -5.51 20.04 -4.38
C SER A 455 -6.30 20.31 -3.10
N GLU A 456 -6.97 21.48 -2.99
CA GLU A 456 -7.80 21.79 -1.80
C GLU A 456 -9.03 20.87 -1.71
N HIS A 457 -9.51 20.44 -2.87
CA HIS A 457 -10.48 19.37 -3.01
C HIS A 457 -9.89 18.28 -3.90
N ASP A 458 -10.50 17.10 -3.90
CA ASP A 458 -10.02 15.94 -4.65
C ASP A 458 -10.94 15.53 -5.83
N SER A 459 -12.22 15.92 -5.78
CA SER A 459 -13.26 15.50 -6.73
C SER A 459 -14.33 16.57 -7.04
N LYS A 460 -14.24 17.80 -6.51
CA LYS A 460 -15.20 18.89 -6.78
C LYS A 460 -14.44 20.14 -7.25
N PRO A 461 -14.82 20.76 -8.38
CA PRO A 461 -14.23 22.03 -8.77
C PRO A 461 -14.65 23.18 -7.85
N TYR A 462 -13.84 24.23 -7.81
CA TYR A 462 -14.05 25.40 -6.97
C TYR A 462 -13.49 26.67 -7.62
N SER A 463 -13.84 27.85 -7.09
CA SER A 463 -13.25 29.11 -7.55
C SER A 463 -11.92 29.36 -6.83
N LEU A 464 -10.88 29.70 -7.59
CA LEU A 464 -9.64 30.21 -7.01
C LEU A 464 -9.83 31.61 -6.43
N PRO A 465 -9.05 32.02 -5.43
CA PRO A 465 -9.15 33.35 -4.86
C PRO A 465 -8.78 34.42 -5.89
N LEU A 466 -9.54 35.51 -5.92
CA LEU A 466 -9.33 36.63 -6.84
C LEU A 466 -7.90 37.17 -6.69
N GLY A 467 -7.17 37.29 -7.81
CA GLY A 467 -5.79 37.75 -7.82
C GLY A 467 -4.83 36.85 -7.03
N GLY A 468 -5.14 35.57 -6.86
CA GLY A 468 -4.32 34.60 -6.14
C GLY A 468 -4.42 34.66 -4.62
N GLY A 469 -5.23 35.55 -4.05
CA GLY A 469 -5.42 35.65 -2.60
C GLY A 469 -4.19 36.18 -1.86
N THR A 470 -4.12 35.88 -0.56
CA THR A 470 -3.00 36.28 0.31
C THR A 470 -1.98 35.15 0.40
N PRO A 471 -0.71 35.36 -0.01
CA PRO A 471 0.31 34.32 0.07
C PRO A 471 0.56 33.83 1.49
N ILE A 472 0.69 32.52 1.63
CA ILE A 472 1.07 31.89 2.91
C ILE A 472 2.55 32.19 3.16
N LYS A 473 2.85 32.77 4.33
CA LYS A 473 4.23 33.06 4.74
C LYS A 473 4.71 31.98 5.71
N PRO A 474 5.74 31.18 5.36
CA PRO A 474 6.28 30.20 6.28
C PRO A 474 6.94 30.91 7.49
N PRO A 475 6.90 30.29 8.68
CA PRO A 475 7.61 30.82 9.86
C PRO A 475 9.11 31.00 9.62
N ALA A 476 9.69 32.08 10.15
CA ALA A 476 11.13 32.26 10.23
C ALA A 476 11.63 31.82 11.63
N TYR A 477 12.52 30.83 11.69
CA TYR A 477 13.07 30.30 12.96
C TYR A 477 14.47 30.85 13.28
N ALA A 478 14.67 32.16 13.10
CA ALA A 478 15.97 32.77 13.38
C ALA A 478 16.21 32.93 14.89
N PRO A 479 17.46 32.84 15.38
CA PRO A 479 17.78 33.19 16.77
C PRO A 479 17.31 34.61 17.08
N GLY A 480 16.42 34.76 18.07
CA GLY A 480 15.82 36.05 18.46
C GLY A 480 14.41 36.30 17.94
N THR A 481 13.89 35.45 17.04
CA THR A 481 12.47 35.50 16.64
C THR A 481 11.58 34.99 17.77
N GLN A 482 10.57 35.77 18.15
CA GLN A 482 9.61 35.35 19.16
C GLN A 482 8.58 34.39 18.56
N ALA A 483 8.18 33.36 19.31
CA ALA A 483 7.18 32.40 18.83
C ALA A 483 5.84 33.07 18.44
N SER A 484 5.49 34.18 19.10
CA SER A 484 4.30 34.99 18.78
C SER A 484 4.30 35.57 17.37
N GLU A 485 5.44 35.62 16.69
CA GLU A 485 5.55 36.12 15.30
C GLU A 485 4.99 35.12 14.27
N TRP A 486 4.89 33.83 14.61
CA TRP A 486 4.37 32.79 13.73
C TRP A 486 3.22 31.96 14.32
N MET A 487 2.95 32.05 15.63
CA MET A 487 1.79 31.41 16.28
C MET A 487 0.48 32.17 16.01
N HIS A 488 0.13 32.33 14.73
CA HIS A 488 -1.16 32.86 14.27
C HIS A 488 -1.84 31.88 13.30
N PRO A 489 -3.18 31.89 13.18
CA PRO A 489 -3.87 31.08 12.19
C PRO A 489 -3.49 31.49 10.76
N LEU A 490 -3.74 30.59 9.81
CA LEU A 490 -3.60 30.90 8.38
C LEU A 490 -4.48 32.11 7.99
N PRO A 491 -4.04 32.91 7.00
CA PRO A 491 -4.91 33.94 6.42
C PRO A 491 -6.21 33.31 5.89
N GLN A 492 -7.32 34.05 5.94
CA GLN A 492 -8.56 33.63 5.27
C GLN A 492 -8.39 33.85 3.76
N VAL A 493 -7.83 32.85 3.05
CA VAL A 493 -7.41 33.00 1.66
C VAL A 493 -8.61 33.06 0.68
N HIS A 494 -9.80 32.59 1.08
CA HIS A 494 -10.98 32.42 0.22
C HIS A 494 -12.04 33.53 0.30
N ASP A 495 -11.75 34.66 0.95
CA ASP A 495 -12.78 35.67 1.24
C ASP A 495 -13.36 36.35 -0.02
N THR A 496 -12.69 36.25 -1.16
CA THR A 496 -13.19 36.77 -2.44
C THR A 496 -12.96 35.76 -3.57
N PRO A 497 -13.99 35.02 -4.00
CA PRO A 497 -13.85 34.07 -5.10
C PRO A 497 -13.57 34.82 -6.41
N GLY A 498 -12.56 34.36 -7.14
CA GLY A 498 -12.18 34.82 -8.46
C GLY A 498 -12.95 34.12 -9.57
N GLU A 499 -12.66 34.53 -10.81
CA GLU A 499 -13.28 33.97 -12.01
C GLU A 499 -12.58 32.70 -12.50
N LEU A 500 -11.35 32.42 -12.07
CA LEU A 500 -10.61 31.23 -12.47
C LEU A 500 -11.15 30.00 -11.72
N VAL A 501 -11.57 28.98 -12.47
CA VAL A 501 -12.03 27.71 -11.88
C VAL A 501 -10.84 26.81 -11.61
N GLU A 502 -10.75 26.23 -10.44
CA GLU A 502 -9.87 25.11 -10.19
C GLU A 502 -10.61 23.80 -10.46
N ILE A 503 -10.04 22.97 -11.33
CA ILE A 503 -10.39 21.55 -11.41
C ILE A 503 -9.31 20.78 -10.66
N PRO A 504 -9.62 20.21 -9.48
CA PRO A 504 -8.59 19.74 -8.58
C PRO A 504 -7.69 18.69 -9.23
N CYS A 505 -6.39 18.81 -9.01
CA CYS A 505 -5.41 17.80 -9.38
C CYS A 505 -4.76 17.24 -8.11
N ASN A 506 -4.43 15.95 -8.09
CA ASN A 506 -3.69 15.37 -6.97
C ASN A 506 -2.69 14.30 -7.41
N TRP A 507 -1.74 14.01 -6.53
CA TRP A 507 -0.66 13.03 -6.73
C TRP A 507 -1.12 11.56 -6.79
N TYR A 508 -2.36 11.26 -6.39
CA TYR A 508 -2.94 9.92 -6.44
C TYR A 508 -3.74 9.65 -7.72
N MET A 509 -3.85 10.65 -8.60
CA MET A 509 -4.61 10.61 -9.84
C MET A 509 -3.70 10.73 -11.06
N GLU A 510 -2.41 10.43 -10.91
CA GLU A 510 -1.42 10.57 -11.97
C GLU A 510 -0.49 9.34 -12.07
N ASP A 511 0.07 9.11 -13.26
CA ASP A 511 0.83 7.91 -13.58
C ASP A 511 2.36 8.05 -13.38
N MET A 512 2.92 9.23 -13.55
CA MET A 512 4.35 9.50 -13.60
C MET A 512 5.03 9.36 -12.23
N THR A 513 4.55 10.01 -11.16
CA THR A 513 5.22 9.93 -9.84
C THR A 513 5.46 8.48 -9.37
N PRO A 514 4.48 7.55 -9.42
CA PRO A 514 4.73 6.18 -9.00
C PRO A 514 5.50 5.34 -10.03
N MET A 515 5.32 5.56 -11.33
CA MET A 515 5.77 4.61 -12.37
C MET A 515 6.87 5.13 -13.31
N GLN A 516 7.30 6.39 -13.18
CA GLN A 516 8.43 6.94 -13.92
C GLN A 516 9.68 7.04 -13.04
N TYR A 517 10.75 6.41 -13.50
CA TYR A 517 12.06 6.54 -12.85
C TYR A 517 12.80 7.78 -13.36
N TRP A 518 13.33 8.57 -12.42
CA TRP A 518 14.17 9.74 -12.64
C TRP A 518 15.46 9.55 -11.82
N PRO A 519 16.63 9.35 -12.46
CA PRO A 519 17.84 8.92 -11.76
C PRO A 519 18.41 9.95 -10.78
N HIS A 520 18.07 11.22 -10.96
CA HIS A 520 18.59 12.33 -10.16
C HIS A 520 17.57 12.92 -9.18
N THR A 521 16.43 12.25 -8.99
CA THR A 521 15.36 12.68 -8.09
C THR A 521 15.33 11.78 -6.86
N ALA A 522 15.66 12.32 -5.69
CA ALA A 522 15.81 11.54 -4.45
C ALA A 522 14.55 10.76 -4.03
N ASN A 523 13.37 11.27 -4.39
CA ASN A 523 12.06 10.69 -4.14
C ASN A 523 11.46 10.00 -5.37
N SER A 524 12.29 9.60 -6.35
CA SER A 524 11.79 8.95 -7.57
C SER A 524 11.15 7.59 -7.28
N GLY A 525 10.00 7.35 -7.90
CA GLY A 525 9.38 6.03 -8.02
C GLY A 525 9.98 5.22 -9.18
N GLY A 526 9.12 4.71 -10.06
CA GLY A 526 9.53 4.03 -11.29
C GLY A 526 9.37 2.52 -11.32
N TYR A 527 9.09 1.90 -10.16
CA TYR A 527 8.99 0.44 -10.01
C TYR A 527 7.70 -0.01 -9.32
N VAL A 528 6.75 0.90 -9.10
CA VAL A 528 5.44 0.52 -8.57
C VAL A 528 4.69 -0.30 -9.61
N ASP A 529 4.13 -1.44 -9.20
CA ASP A 529 3.40 -2.33 -10.09
C ASP A 529 2.15 -1.64 -10.65
N ALA A 530 1.98 -1.68 -11.97
CA ALA A 530 0.83 -1.11 -12.67
C ALA A 530 -0.52 -1.61 -12.12
N ARG A 531 -0.60 -2.85 -11.61
CA ARG A 531 -1.82 -3.38 -10.99
C ARG A 531 -2.19 -2.69 -9.68
N VAL A 532 -1.20 -2.24 -8.91
CA VAL A 532 -1.42 -1.50 -7.67
C VAL A 532 -2.03 -0.13 -7.98
N ILE A 533 -1.47 0.57 -8.97
CA ILE A 533 -2.00 1.87 -9.41
C ILE A 533 -3.40 1.74 -10.00
N GLU A 534 -3.61 0.75 -10.88
CA GLU A 534 -4.94 0.46 -11.43
C GLU A 534 -5.99 0.19 -10.33
N HIS A 535 -5.62 -0.59 -9.31
CA HIS A 535 -6.51 -0.92 -8.21
C HIS A 535 -6.82 0.32 -7.36
N MET A 536 -5.81 1.11 -7.00
CA MET A 536 -5.99 2.35 -6.24
C MET A 536 -6.95 3.32 -6.95
N TRP A 537 -6.82 3.49 -8.27
CA TRP A 537 -7.74 4.34 -9.04
C TRP A 537 -9.16 3.80 -9.08
N LYS A 538 -9.34 2.47 -9.13
CA LYS A 538 -10.68 1.85 -9.06
C LYS A 538 -11.32 2.05 -7.70
N GLU A 539 -10.60 1.81 -6.60
CA GLU A 539 -11.12 2.01 -5.25
C GLU A 539 -11.57 3.46 -5.02
N ARG A 540 -10.74 4.42 -5.46
CA ARG A 540 -11.09 5.84 -5.39
C ARG A 540 -12.34 6.16 -6.22
N PHE A 541 -12.45 5.59 -7.42
CA PHE A 541 -13.61 5.79 -8.28
C PHE A 541 -14.88 5.21 -7.65
N GLU A 542 -14.81 4.01 -7.08
CA GLU A 542 -15.97 3.35 -6.45
C GLU A 542 -16.41 4.05 -5.18
N PHE A 543 -15.48 4.59 -4.40
CA PHE A 543 -15.79 5.46 -3.27
C PHE A 543 -16.60 6.68 -3.74
N LEU A 544 -16.09 7.44 -4.72
CA LEU A 544 -16.79 8.63 -5.23
C LEU A 544 -18.16 8.29 -5.82
N LEU A 545 -18.29 7.16 -6.51
CA LEU A 545 -19.57 6.72 -7.06
C LEU A 545 -20.57 6.42 -5.94
N THR A 546 -20.13 5.72 -4.90
CA THR A 546 -20.96 5.35 -3.75
C THR A 546 -21.47 6.58 -3.02
N GLU A 547 -20.61 7.55 -2.76
CA GLU A 547 -20.99 8.82 -2.11
C GLU A 547 -22.03 9.57 -2.96
N GLN A 548 -21.84 9.66 -4.28
CA GLN A 548 -22.80 10.33 -5.16
C GLN A 548 -24.13 9.57 -5.30
N GLU A 549 -24.14 8.24 -5.21
CA GLU A 549 -25.37 7.45 -5.20
C GLU A 549 -26.17 7.68 -3.92
N GLN A 550 -25.52 7.86 -2.76
CA GLN A 550 -26.18 8.13 -1.48
C GLN A 550 -26.75 9.56 -1.43
N ASP A 551 -26.02 10.52 -1.98
CA ASP A 551 -26.39 11.93 -1.92
C ASP A 551 -27.34 12.38 -3.04
N ALA A 552 -27.67 11.51 -4.01
CA ALA A 552 -28.33 11.87 -5.27
C ALA A 552 -29.63 12.70 -5.13
N ASP A 553 -30.37 12.54 -4.02
CA ASP A 553 -31.62 13.24 -3.78
C ASP A 553 -31.48 14.56 -2.99
N THR A 554 -30.30 14.83 -2.44
CA THR A 554 -30.02 16.04 -1.66
C THR A 554 -29.98 17.30 -2.55
N THR A 555 -30.31 18.46 -1.96
CA THR A 555 -30.19 19.76 -2.65
C THR A 555 -28.72 20.07 -2.99
N GLU A 556 -27.79 19.62 -2.15
CA GLU A 556 -26.35 19.82 -2.33
C GLU A 556 -25.79 19.02 -3.51
N ALA A 557 -26.21 17.77 -3.69
CA ALA A 557 -25.85 16.97 -4.88
C ALA A 557 -26.42 17.56 -6.18
N LYS A 558 -27.58 18.24 -6.13
CA LYS A 558 -28.18 18.86 -7.33
C LYS A 558 -27.42 20.10 -7.82
N ASN A 559 -26.65 20.74 -6.93
CA ASN A 559 -25.90 21.97 -7.21
C ASN A 559 -24.38 21.76 -7.26
N SER A 560 -23.91 20.52 -7.12
CA SER A 560 -22.49 20.19 -7.19
C SER A 560 -22.19 19.32 -8.41
N MET A 561 -20.92 19.30 -8.81
CA MET A 561 -20.43 18.48 -9.91
C MET A 561 -19.23 17.70 -9.40
N THR A 562 -19.32 16.37 -9.50
CA THR A 562 -18.24 15.47 -9.11
C THR A 562 -17.43 15.10 -10.33
N VAL A 563 -16.13 15.34 -10.26
CA VAL A 563 -15.14 15.04 -11.30
C VAL A 563 -14.22 13.93 -10.82
N PHE A 564 -13.78 13.09 -11.76
CA PHE A 564 -12.66 12.17 -11.57
C PHE A 564 -11.56 12.55 -12.56
N PRO A 565 -10.60 13.40 -12.15
CA PRO A 565 -9.46 13.72 -12.98
C PRO A 565 -8.46 12.57 -12.99
N LEU A 566 -7.93 12.27 -14.16
CA LEU A 566 -6.89 11.25 -14.39
C LEU A 566 -5.83 11.87 -15.29
N VAL A 567 -4.63 12.04 -14.73
CA VAL A 567 -3.48 12.65 -15.39
C VAL A 567 -2.54 11.58 -15.90
N LEU A 568 -2.25 11.62 -17.20
CA LEU A 568 -1.39 10.65 -17.86
C LEU A 568 -0.23 11.36 -18.53
N HIS A 569 0.90 10.69 -18.69
CA HIS A 569 2.05 11.25 -19.41
C HIS A 569 2.47 10.29 -20.51
N PRO A 570 2.75 10.73 -21.76
CA PRO A 570 3.22 9.83 -22.80
C PRO A 570 4.59 9.21 -22.48
N ASP A 571 5.35 9.86 -21.60
CA ASP A 571 6.56 9.36 -20.95
C ASP A 571 6.31 8.01 -20.26
N THR A 572 5.21 7.91 -19.50
CA THR A 572 4.86 6.78 -18.63
C THR A 572 3.76 5.91 -19.24
N SER A 573 2.56 6.46 -19.42
CA SER A 573 1.41 5.80 -20.06
C SER A 573 1.67 5.33 -21.49
N GLY A 574 2.66 5.89 -22.18
CA GLY A 574 3.12 5.42 -23.49
C GLY A 574 3.92 4.11 -23.45
N MET A 575 4.42 3.70 -22.28
CA MET A 575 5.22 2.49 -22.10
C MET A 575 4.41 1.22 -22.37
N ALA A 576 5.09 0.18 -22.85
CA ALA A 576 4.43 -1.04 -23.34
C ALA A 576 3.67 -1.81 -22.23
N HIS A 577 4.10 -1.70 -20.97
CA HIS A 577 3.48 -2.38 -19.84
C HIS A 577 2.43 -1.51 -19.11
N VAL A 578 2.51 -0.17 -19.23
CA VAL A 578 1.57 0.79 -18.63
C VAL A 578 0.38 1.05 -19.57
N LEU A 579 0.58 1.17 -20.89
CA LEU A 579 -0.52 1.44 -21.83
C LEU A 579 -1.70 0.45 -21.72
N PRO A 580 -1.48 -0.89 -21.53
CA PRO A 580 -2.57 -1.82 -21.28
C PRO A 580 -3.27 -1.61 -19.94
N MET A 581 -2.60 -1.05 -18.93
CA MET A 581 -3.23 -0.66 -17.65
C MET A 581 -4.23 0.47 -17.87
N ILE A 582 -3.83 1.52 -18.59
CA ILE A 582 -4.71 2.63 -18.95
C ILE A 582 -5.91 2.13 -19.75
N GLU A 583 -5.68 1.26 -20.74
CA GLU A 583 -6.77 0.67 -21.52
C GLU A 583 -7.77 -0.09 -20.63
N ARG A 584 -7.30 -0.89 -19.67
CA ARG A 584 -8.17 -1.63 -18.75
C ARG A 584 -8.98 -0.69 -17.86
N PHE A 585 -8.34 0.33 -17.29
CA PHE A 585 -9.01 1.27 -16.41
C PHE A 585 -10.09 2.07 -17.14
N LEU A 586 -9.77 2.63 -18.32
CA LEU A 586 -10.73 3.41 -19.12
C LEU A 586 -11.89 2.56 -19.65
N LYS A 587 -11.65 1.31 -20.05
CA LYS A 587 -12.74 0.39 -20.42
C LYS A 587 -13.64 0.09 -19.23
N TRP A 588 -13.04 -0.17 -18.07
CA TRP A 588 -13.79 -0.44 -16.86
C TRP A 588 -14.65 0.75 -16.41
N THR A 589 -14.20 1.99 -16.59
CA THR A 589 -15.04 3.17 -16.33
C THR A 589 -16.12 3.35 -17.40
N GLN A 590 -15.85 3.07 -18.69
CA GLN A 590 -16.88 3.04 -19.75
C GLN A 590 -17.97 1.98 -19.47
N GLU A 591 -17.62 0.85 -18.88
CA GLU A 591 -18.56 -0.22 -18.50
C GLU A 591 -19.55 0.21 -17.41
N LYS A 592 -19.29 1.30 -16.67
CA LYS A 592 -20.25 1.87 -15.70
C LYS A 592 -21.44 2.53 -16.39
N GLY A 593 -21.40 2.76 -17.71
CA GLY A 593 -22.53 3.23 -18.51
C GLY A 593 -22.95 4.66 -18.18
N ASP A 594 -24.26 4.92 -18.15
CA ASP A 594 -24.84 6.27 -18.05
C ASP A 594 -24.49 7.04 -16.76
N VAL A 595 -23.87 6.40 -15.77
CA VAL A 595 -23.41 7.07 -14.53
C VAL A 595 -22.09 7.81 -14.71
N VAL A 596 -21.37 7.56 -15.81
CA VAL A 596 -20.09 8.21 -16.15
C VAL A 596 -20.22 8.95 -17.46
N GLU A 597 -19.74 10.19 -17.49
CA GLU A 597 -19.58 10.95 -18.72
C GLU A 597 -18.13 11.38 -18.88
N PHE A 598 -17.54 11.10 -20.04
CA PHE A 598 -16.21 11.59 -20.39
C PHE A 598 -16.34 12.97 -21.03
N ILE A 599 -15.72 13.97 -20.43
CA ILE A 599 -15.74 15.36 -20.93
C ILE A 599 -14.35 15.96 -20.82
N THR A 600 -14.09 17.02 -21.59
CA THR A 600 -12.83 17.74 -21.45
C THR A 600 -12.84 18.62 -20.18
N TYR A 601 -11.67 19.02 -19.71
CA TYR A 601 -11.55 19.92 -18.56
C TYR A 601 -12.26 21.26 -18.82
N GLY A 602 -12.14 21.83 -20.01
CA GLY A 602 -12.86 23.06 -20.37
C GLY A 602 -14.38 22.92 -20.32
N GLU A 603 -14.92 21.77 -20.75
CA GLU A 603 -16.36 21.49 -20.62
C GLU A 603 -16.79 21.37 -19.15
N ALA A 604 -15.97 20.72 -18.32
CA ALA A 604 -16.22 20.61 -16.88
C ALA A 604 -16.25 21.98 -16.21
N ALA A 605 -15.25 22.83 -16.44
CA ALA A 605 -15.19 24.18 -15.88
C ALA A 605 -16.39 25.04 -16.29
N GLU A 606 -16.82 24.97 -17.55
CA GLU A 606 -18.02 25.66 -18.02
C GLU A 606 -19.31 25.14 -17.36
N ARG A 607 -19.45 23.82 -17.24
CA ARG A 607 -20.62 23.19 -16.59
C ARG A 607 -20.68 23.62 -15.13
N TRP A 608 -19.55 23.56 -14.44
CA TRP A 608 -19.46 23.99 -13.06
C TRP A 608 -19.83 25.47 -12.89
N LYS A 609 -19.27 26.38 -13.71
CA LYS A 609 -19.65 27.81 -13.68
C LYS A 609 -21.14 28.05 -13.91
N ARG A 610 -21.81 27.22 -14.71
CA ARG A 610 -23.27 27.31 -14.90
C ARG A 610 -24.06 26.86 -13.68
N LEU A 611 -23.54 25.94 -12.88
CA LEU A 611 -24.16 25.48 -11.63
C LEU A 611 -24.02 26.50 -10.49
N GLN A 612 -23.01 27.37 -10.54
CA GLN A 612 -22.80 28.42 -9.54
C GLN A 612 -23.66 29.69 -9.77
N LYS A 613 -24.45 29.73 -10.84
CA LYS A 613 -25.36 30.84 -11.20
C LYS A 613 -26.81 30.45 -10.98
#